data_AF-A0A7S3MQ57-F1
#
_entry.id   AF-A0A7S3MQ57-F1
#
_cell.length_a   1.000
_cell.length_b   1.000
_cell.length_c   1.000
_cell.angle_alpha   90.00
_cell.angle_beta   90.00
_cell.angle_gamma   90.00
#
_symmetry.space_group_name_H-M   'P 1'
#
loop_
_entity.id
_entity.type
_entity.pdbx_description
1 polymer ?
#
loop_
_entity_poly.entity_id
_entity_poly.type
_entity_poly.pdbx_seq_one_letter_code
_entity_poly.pdbx_strand_id
1 'polypeptide(L)'
;KVRSGQDIPYGTRGTLNYMAPELLSDQGPPRNAELCSAVDVWAAGIILYSISTGILPFNGASEPEIIQQMRLPEELLHPRLTGCAQFNLLNPLLKDLILQMLRVFPQNRLTSSQVL
;
A
#
# COMPACT_ATOMS: atom_id res chain seq x y z
N LYS A 1 36.46 -5.64 -8.90
CA LYS A 1 35.46 -6.31 -8.06
C LYS A 1 34.19 -5.46 -8.14
N VAL A 2 33.28 -5.86 -9.03
CA VAL A 2 32.16 -5.05 -9.55
C VAL A 2 31.14 -4.81 -8.44
N ARG A 3 30.83 -3.54 -8.15
CA ARG A 3 29.72 -3.13 -7.28
C ARG A 3 28.53 -2.83 -8.19
N SER A 4 27.64 -3.79 -8.36
CA SER A 4 26.33 -3.56 -8.97
C SER A 4 25.35 -3.23 -7.85
N GLY A 5 25.35 -1.97 -7.41
CA GLY A 5 24.23 -1.41 -6.66
C GLY A 5 23.16 -1.07 -7.69
N GLN A 6 22.02 -1.76 -7.65
CA GLN A 6 20.83 -1.30 -8.36
C GLN A 6 20.41 0.01 -7.70
N ASP A 7 20.63 1.11 -8.41
CA ASP A 7 20.15 2.44 -8.04
C ASP A 7 18.62 2.44 -8.11
N ILE A 8 17.98 2.11 -6.99
CA ILE A 8 16.58 2.43 -6.75
C ILE A 8 16.52 3.96 -6.67
N PRO A 9 15.74 4.66 -7.51
CA PRO A 9 15.75 6.12 -7.54
C PRO A 9 15.46 6.67 -6.14
N TYR A 10 16.28 7.61 -5.70
CA TYR A 10 16.17 8.35 -4.45
C TYR A 10 14.79 9.04 -4.35
N GLY A 11 13.76 8.29 -3.98
CA GLY A 11 12.43 8.75 -3.63
C GLY A 11 12.29 8.69 -2.12
N THR A 12 12.69 9.79 -1.48
CA THR A 12 12.38 10.24 -0.11
C THR A 12 11.63 9.24 0.77
N ARG A 13 12.23 8.79 1.88
CA ARG A 13 11.64 7.91 2.92
C ARG A 13 10.16 8.15 3.26
N GLY A 14 9.66 9.39 3.13
CA GLY A 14 8.24 9.72 3.33
C GLY A 14 7.30 9.18 2.24
N THR A 15 7.76 9.03 0.99
CA THR A 15 6.96 8.54 -0.14
C THR A 15 6.77 7.02 -0.10
N LEU A 16 7.77 6.28 0.39
CA LEU A 16 7.76 4.81 0.44
C LEU A 16 6.51 4.25 1.13
N ASN A 17 6.07 4.90 2.21
CA ASN A 17 4.89 4.54 3.00
C ASN A 17 3.57 4.49 2.21
N TYR A 18 3.51 5.15 1.06
CA TYR A 18 2.34 5.23 0.20
C TYR A 18 2.50 4.45 -1.11
N MET A 19 3.68 3.88 -1.37
CA MET A 19 3.94 3.12 -2.59
C MET A 19 3.22 1.78 -2.57
N ALA A 20 2.63 1.42 -3.70
CA ALA A 20 2.01 0.12 -3.90
C ALA A 20 3.08 -0.97 -4.04
N PRO A 21 2.81 -2.21 -3.59
CA PRO A 21 3.79 -3.30 -3.56
C PRO A 21 4.36 -3.63 -4.96
N GLU A 22 3.58 -3.43 -6.02
CA GLU A 22 4.00 -3.64 -7.41
C GLU A 22 5.09 -2.67 -7.88
N LEU A 23 5.12 -1.43 -7.37
CA LEU A 23 6.16 -0.44 -7.70
C LEU A 23 7.52 -0.82 -7.13
N LEU A 24 7.53 -1.64 -6.09
CA LEU A 24 8.73 -2.07 -5.41
C LEU A 24 9.39 -3.26 -6.13
N SER A 25 8.73 -3.84 -7.15
CA SER A 25 9.24 -4.99 -7.88
C SER A 25 10.39 -4.61 -8.84
N ASP A 26 11.30 -5.55 -9.09
CA ASP A 26 12.44 -5.37 -10.01
C ASP A 26 12.04 -5.15 -11.48
N GLN A 27 10.74 -5.22 -11.79
CA GLN A 27 10.21 -5.10 -13.15
C GLN A 27 10.14 -3.63 -13.64
N GLY A 28 10.47 -2.67 -12.76
CA GLY A 28 10.40 -1.24 -13.07
C GLY A 28 8.96 -0.70 -12.99
N PRO A 29 8.77 0.61 -13.29
CA PRO A 29 7.47 1.26 -13.15
C PRO A 29 6.41 0.66 -14.09
N PRO A 30 5.12 0.71 -13.70
CA PRO A 30 4.02 0.23 -14.51
C PRO A 30 4.01 0.88 -15.88
N ARG A 31 3.77 0.07 -16.93
CA ARG A 31 3.74 0.54 -18.33
C ARG A 31 2.33 0.66 -18.89
N ASN A 32 1.32 0.19 -18.17
CA ASN A 32 -0.08 0.26 -18.57
C ASN A 32 -0.88 1.17 -17.62
N ALA A 33 -1.86 1.87 -18.17
CA ALA A 33 -2.66 2.86 -17.46
C ALA A 33 -3.48 2.25 -16.30
N GLU A 34 -3.92 0.99 -16.44
CA GLU A 34 -4.67 0.28 -15.41
C GLU A 34 -3.84 0.06 -14.13
N LEU A 35 -2.57 -0.32 -14.28
CA LEU A 35 -1.68 -0.51 -13.14
C LEU A 35 -1.28 0.83 -12.52
N CYS A 36 -1.09 1.88 -13.32
CA CYS A 36 -0.91 3.24 -12.80
C CYS A 36 -2.12 3.66 -11.95
N SER A 37 -3.35 3.45 -12.44
CA SER A 37 -4.55 3.76 -11.67
C SER A 37 -4.66 2.90 -10.40
N ALA A 38 -4.27 1.62 -10.44
CA ALA A 38 -4.30 0.75 -9.27
C ALA A 38 -3.31 1.22 -8.19
N VAL A 39 -2.13 1.69 -8.59
CA VAL A 39 -1.12 2.27 -7.69
C VAL A 39 -1.69 3.49 -6.94
N ASP A 40 -2.40 4.37 -7.64
CA ASP A 40 -3.03 5.55 -7.03
C ASP A 40 -4.14 5.17 -6.05
N VAL A 41 -4.94 4.14 -6.38
CA VAL A 41 -5.97 3.61 -5.47
C VAL A 41 -5.35 3.07 -4.18
N TRP A 42 -4.21 2.38 -4.26
CA TRP A 42 -3.49 1.94 -3.07
C TRP A 42 -3.06 3.13 -2.21
N ALA A 43 -2.39 4.12 -2.81
CA ALA A 43 -1.95 5.31 -2.10
C ALA A 43 -3.12 6.05 -1.43
N ALA A 44 -4.26 6.17 -2.12
CA ALA A 44 -5.49 6.72 -1.58
C ALA A 44 -6.04 5.90 -0.40
N GLY A 45 -5.94 4.55 -0.45
CA GLY A 45 -6.33 3.67 0.65
C GLY A 45 -5.48 3.87 1.90
N ILE A 46 -4.17 4.08 1.75
CA ILE A 46 -3.25 4.42 2.86
C ILE A 46 -3.65 5.76 3.48
N ILE A 47 -3.92 6.76 2.66
CA ILE A 47 -4.34 8.09 3.11
C ILE A 47 -5.67 8.01 3.84
N LEU A 48 -6.65 7.29 3.29
CA LEU A 48 -7.96 7.12 3.90
C LEU A 48 -7.88 6.41 5.25
N TYR A 49 -7.08 5.34 5.34
CA TYR A 49 -6.78 4.67 6.60
C TYR A 49 -6.15 5.65 7.60
N SER A 50 -5.17 6.45 7.16
CA SER A 50 -4.44 7.37 8.00
C SER A 50 -5.31 8.51 8.54
N ILE A 51 -6.17 9.10 7.72
CA ILE A 51 -7.11 10.15 8.15
C ILE A 51 -8.16 9.57 9.09
N SER A 52 -8.61 8.33 8.86
CA SER A 52 -9.67 7.70 9.66
C SER A 52 -9.18 7.21 11.02
N THR A 53 -7.94 6.74 11.10
CA THR A 53 -7.39 6.12 12.33
C THR A 53 -6.35 7.00 13.04
N GLY A 54 -5.80 8.01 12.37
CA GLY A 54 -4.64 8.78 12.82
C GLY A 54 -3.32 8.00 12.77
N ILE A 55 -3.31 6.78 12.21
CA ILE A 55 -2.18 5.85 12.22
C ILE A 55 -1.81 5.50 10.79
N LEU A 56 -0.51 5.37 10.51
CA LEU A 56 -0.04 4.87 9.23
C LEU A 56 -0.06 3.32 9.24
N PRO A 57 -0.68 2.66 8.26
CA PRO A 57 -0.85 1.20 8.29
C PRO A 57 0.48 0.44 8.13
N PHE A 58 1.43 1.03 7.39
CA PHE A 58 2.78 0.50 7.22
C PHE A 58 3.77 1.51 7.76
N ASN A 59 4.46 1.16 8.83
CA ASN A 59 5.51 1.98 9.41
C ASN A 59 6.59 1.06 9.97
N GLY A 60 7.85 1.46 9.83
CA GLY A 60 9.00 0.64 10.21
C GLY A 60 10.23 1.49 10.44
N ALA A 61 11.20 0.93 11.16
CA ALA A 61 12.46 1.61 11.45
C ALA A 61 13.38 1.67 10.22
N SER A 62 13.11 0.84 9.21
CA SER A 62 13.91 0.74 7.99
C SER A 62 13.03 0.52 6.75
N GLU A 63 13.53 0.96 5.59
CA GLU A 63 12.84 0.79 4.30
C GLU A 63 12.57 -0.69 3.96
N PRO A 64 13.50 -1.64 4.17
CA PRO A 64 13.23 -3.05 3.91
C PRO A 64 12.09 -3.61 4.77
N GLU A 65 11.95 -3.12 6.01
CA GLU A 65 10.88 -3.53 6.91
C GLU A 65 9.52 -3.04 6.40
N ILE A 66 9.42 -1.78 5.97
CA ILE A 66 8.20 -1.21 5.40
C ILE A 66 7.80 -1.97 4.12
N ILE A 67 8.77 -2.21 3.23
CA ILE A 67 8.58 -2.97 1.98
C ILE A 67 8.09 -4.40 2.29
N GLN A 68 8.67 -5.06 3.29
CA GLN A 68 8.27 -6.40 3.69
C GLN A 68 6.84 -6.42 4.22
N GLN A 69 6.44 -5.41 4.98
CA GLN A 69 5.06 -5.29 5.50
C GLN A 69 4.03 -5.11 4.37
N MET A 70 4.34 -4.30 3.35
CA MET A 70 3.45 -4.06 2.20
C MET A 70 3.28 -5.30 1.30
N ARG A 71 4.27 -6.20 1.29
CA ARG A 71 4.26 -7.43 0.49
C ARG A 71 3.68 -8.64 1.23
N LEU A 72 3.18 -8.46 2.44
CA LEU A 72 2.56 -9.55 3.17
C LEU A 72 1.36 -10.11 2.39
N PRO A 73 1.13 -11.43 2.42
CA PRO A 73 -0.10 -12.03 1.93
C PRO A 73 -1.33 -11.35 2.54
N GLU A 74 -2.44 -11.30 1.81
CA GLU A 74 -3.67 -10.62 2.23
C GLU A 74 -4.20 -11.16 3.57
N GLU A 75 -4.01 -12.47 3.82
CA GLU A 75 -4.37 -13.15 5.06
C GLU A 75 -3.59 -12.66 6.29
N LEU A 76 -2.36 -12.18 6.08
CA LEU A 76 -1.51 -11.61 7.13
C LEU A 76 -1.63 -10.09 7.20
N LEU A 77 -1.96 -9.44 6.09
CA LEU A 77 -2.15 -8.00 6.03
C LEU A 77 -3.45 -7.59 6.72
N HIS A 78 -4.54 -8.29 6.47
CA HIS A 78 -5.86 -7.93 6.97
C HIS A 78 -5.91 -7.84 8.51
N PRO A 79 -5.44 -8.84 9.29
CA PRO A 79 -5.38 -8.73 10.75
C PRO A 79 -4.51 -7.58 11.27
N ARG A 80 -3.49 -7.15 10.51
CA ARG A 80 -2.64 -6.01 10.89
C ARG A 80 -3.37 -4.69 10.70
N LEU A 81 -4.14 -4.54 9.63
CA LEU A 81 -4.97 -3.37 9.37
C LEU A 81 -6.13 -3.27 10.37
N THR A 82 -6.80 -4.40 10.64
CA THR A 82 -7.96 -4.44 11.56
C THR A 82 -7.56 -4.54 13.04
N GLY A 83 -6.28 -4.77 13.33
CA GLY A 83 -5.79 -5.01 14.68
C GLY A 83 -5.79 -3.75 15.57
N CYS A 84 -5.91 -2.55 15.00
CA CYS A 84 -5.93 -1.33 15.80
C CYS A 84 -7.35 -0.97 16.31
N ALA A 85 -7.42 -0.47 17.54
CA ALA A 85 -8.68 -0.10 18.17
C ALA A 85 -9.44 0.98 17.38
N GLN A 86 -8.69 1.95 16.82
CA GLN A 86 -9.24 3.05 16.03
C GLN A 86 -9.92 2.54 14.77
N PHE A 87 -9.33 1.56 14.07
CA PHE A 87 -9.94 0.97 12.88
C PHE A 87 -11.23 0.23 13.25
N ASN A 88 -11.27 -0.44 14.40
CA ASN A 88 -12.47 -1.15 14.86
C ASN A 88 -13.65 -0.23 15.20
N LEU A 89 -13.41 1.05 15.46
CA LEU A 89 -14.47 2.05 15.67
C LEU A 89 -15.05 2.62 14.37
N LEU A 90 -14.42 2.36 13.22
CA LEU A 90 -14.88 2.85 11.93
C LEU A 90 -16.19 2.19 11.48
N ASN A 91 -16.94 2.91 10.64
CA ASN A 91 -18.12 2.39 9.96
C ASN A 91 -17.77 1.12 9.15
N PRO A 92 -18.58 0.05 9.20
CA PRO A 92 -18.37 -1.16 8.41
C PRO A 92 -18.13 -0.92 6.91
N LEU A 93 -18.85 0.02 6.29
CA LEU A 93 -18.66 0.39 4.88
C LEU A 93 -17.30 1.02 4.63
N LEU A 94 -16.85 1.87 5.55
CA LEU A 94 -15.53 2.51 5.45
C LEU A 94 -14.40 1.49 5.63
N LYS A 95 -14.58 0.54 6.56
CA LYS A 95 -13.62 -0.57 6.74
C LYS A 95 -13.50 -1.39 5.46
N ASP A 96 -14.63 -1.80 4.90
CA ASP A 96 -14.67 -2.60 3.68
C ASP A 96 -14.04 -1.86 2.50
N LEU A 97 -14.36 -0.58 2.31
CA LEU A 97 -13.74 0.27 1.30
C LEU A 97 -12.21 0.30 1.44
N ILE A 98 -11.70 0.58 2.64
CA ILE A 98 -10.25 0.64 2.89
C ILE A 98 -9.59 -0.71 2.58
N LEU A 99 -10.20 -1.82 3.02
CA LEU A 99 -9.66 -3.16 2.78
C LEU A 99 -9.64 -3.52 1.28
N GLN A 100 -10.68 -3.13 0.53
CA GLN A 100 -10.73 -3.34 -0.91
C GLN A 100 -9.71 -2.48 -1.68
N MET A 101 -9.39 -1.27 -1.18
CA MET A 101 -8.33 -0.41 -1.73
C MET A 101 -6.92 -0.94 -1.40
N LEU A 102 -6.74 -1.58 -0.25
CA LEU A 102 -5.45 -2.12 0.23
C LEU A 102 -5.21 -3.59 -0.14
N ARG A 103 -5.74 -4.03 -1.28
CA ARG A 103 -5.42 -5.35 -1.84
C ARG A 103 -4.03 -5.38 -2.46
N VAL A 104 -3.27 -6.41 -2.10
CA VAL A 104 -1.86 -6.57 -2.51
C VAL A 104 -1.75 -6.75 -4.02
N PHE A 105 -2.65 -7.54 -4.61
CA PHE A 105 -2.67 -7.74 -6.05
C PHE A 105 -3.51 -6.65 -6.74
N PRO A 106 -2.93 -5.92 -7.71
CA PRO A 106 -3.61 -4.80 -8.37
C PRO A 106 -4.87 -5.25 -9.14
N GLN A 107 -4.86 -6.45 -9.74
CA GLN A 107 -6.03 -7.03 -10.42
C GLN A 107 -7.24 -7.26 -9.50
N ASN A 108 -6.99 -7.49 -8.21
CA ASN A 108 -8.06 -7.71 -7.23
C ASN A 108 -8.46 -6.39 -6.55
N ARG A 109 -7.68 -5.32 -6.70
CA ARG A 109 -7.91 -4.01 -6.09
C ARG A 109 -9.10 -3.32 -6.76
N LEU A 110 -9.86 -2.54 -6.01
CA LEU A 110 -10.93 -1.71 -6.61
C LEU A 110 -10.34 -0.82 -7.71
N THR A 111 -11.05 -0.73 -8.83
CA THR A 111 -10.71 0.24 -9.87
C THR A 111 -11.18 1.63 -9.47
N SER A 112 -10.53 2.68 -9.98
CA SER A 112 -10.92 4.07 -9.73
C SER A 112 -12.40 4.35 -10.04
N SER A 113 -12.96 3.68 -11.06
CA SER A 113 -14.38 3.75 -11.44
C SER A 113 -15.35 3.08 -10.46
N GLN A 114 -14.87 2.19 -9.57
CA GLN A 114 -15.69 1.52 -8.56
C GLN A 114 -15.59 2.19 -7.18
N VAL A 115 -14.63 3.12 -7.01
CA VAL A 115 -14.43 3.90 -5.78
C VAL A 115 -15.27 5.19 -5.78
N LEU A 116 -15.66 5.68 -6.96
CA LEU A 116 -16.49 6.88 -7.19
C LEU A 116 -17.98 6.55 -7.26
#